data_AF-A0A7Y8UY25-F1
#
_entry.id   AF-A0A7Y8UY25-F1
#
_cell.length_a   1.000
_cell.length_b   1.000
_cell.length_c   1.000
_cell.angle_alpha   90.00
_cell.angle_beta   90.00
_cell.angle_gamma   90.00
#
_symmetry.space_group_name_H-M   'P 1'
#
loop_
_entity.id
_entity.type
_entity.pdbx_description
1 polymer ?
#
loop_
_entity_poly.entity_id
_entity_poly.type
_entity_poly.pdbx_seq_one_letter_code
_entity_poly.pdbx_strand_id
1 'polypeptide(L)'
;MNFDTNASLPLVEMFETIEGEGSAAGKQTTFIRLFHCNLRCVWCDTTYSYAPSKPEFEATIEEIAEKVRCLGNHYVCLTGGEPLIHGEKSMALIDRLAKIDCIQDIHVETNGAILLKPFINMRRLSTIISNKVRFIMDFKLPDSGEMKKMVYENFDLLDEQDEIKFVIGTEHDFNIAMEIIDKHYKKGRLLMSPVWETMTPADLVKKVLNSRRKDIQVNLQIHKIIWDPQTRGV
;
A
#
# COMPACT_ATOMS: atom_id res chain seq x y z
N MET A 1 -5.71 8.94 -21.45
CA MET A 1 -7.12 9.11 -21.02
C MET A 1 -7.27 10.54 -20.54
N ASN A 2 -8.44 11.17 -20.74
CA ASN A 2 -8.73 12.48 -20.17
C ASN A 2 -9.50 12.24 -18.87
N PHE A 3 -8.81 12.38 -17.74
CA PHE A 3 -9.43 12.28 -16.43
C PHE A 3 -9.91 13.65 -15.94
N ASP A 4 -11.00 13.67 -15.18
CA ASP A 4 -11.49 14.89 -14.53
C ASP A 4 -10.66 15.20 -13.28
N THR A 5 -9.83 16.23 -13.34
CA THR A 5 -8.99 16.69 -12.23
C THR A 5 -9.74 17.55 -11.22
N ASN A 6 -10.99 17.96 -11.50
CA ASN A 6 -11.87 18.64 -10.56
C ASN A 6 -12.67 17.67 -9.70
N ALA A 7 -12.57 16.36 -9.95
CA ALA A 7 -13.21 15.36 -9.12
C ALA A 7 -12.61 15.37 -7.70
N SER A 8 -13.50 15.39 -6.70
CA SER A 8 -13.14 15.39 -5.28
C SER A 8 -12.95 13.97 -4.74
N LEU A 9 -11.94 13.80 -3.89
CA LEU A 9 -11.65 12.60 -3.11
C LEU A 9 -11.73 12.91 -1.61
N PRO A 10 -12.21 11.98 -0.79
CA PRO A 10 -12.21 12.13 0.66
C PRO A 10 -10.84 11.71 1.24
N LEU A 11 -10.29 12.51 2.15
CA LEU A 11 -8.98 12.30 2.75
C LEU A 11 -9.05 12.23 4.27
N VAL A 12 -8.08 11.53 4.83
CA VAL A 12 -7.76 11.54 6.25
C VAL A 12 -6.64 12.54 6.50
N GLU A 13 -5.54 12.44 5.78
CA GLU A 13 -4.36 13.25 6.02
C GLU A 13 -3.44 13.31 4.79
N MET A 14 -2.63 14.35 4.75
CA MET A 14 -1.53 14.52 3.80
C MET A 14 -0.37 15.24 4.48
N PHE A 15 0.78 14.58 4.56
CA PHE A 15 1.95 15.04 5.29
C PHE A 15 3.25 14.48 4.70
N GLU A 16 4.39 15.02 5.12
CA GLU A 16 5.72 14.54 4.77
C GLU A 16 6.27 13.70 5.93
N THR A 17 6.88 12.55 5.60
CA THR A 17 7.53 11.67 6.57
C THR A 17 8.64 10.85 5.90
N ILE A 18 9.26 9.94 6.66
CA ILE A 18 10.09 8.86 6.18
C ILE A 18 9.24 7.62 5.96
N GLU A 19 9.26 7.07 4.74
CA GLU A 19 8.58 5.81 4.42
C GLU A 19 9.03 4.70 5.39
N GLY A 20 8.03 4.04 5.96
CA GLY A 20 8.22 3.09 7.03
C GLY A 20 8.40 1.65 6.56
N GLU A 21 8.03 1.35 5.32
CA GLU A 21 7.89 -0.02 4.82
C GLU A 21 8.31 -0.19 3.35
N GLY A 22 8.43 -1.45 2.93
CA GLY A 22 8.66 -1.83 1.55
C GLY A 22 10.05 -1.48 1.04
N SER A 23 10.21 -1.41 -0.28
CA SER A 23 11.49 -1.06 -0.90
C SER A 23 11.87 0.42 -0.74
N ALA A 24 10.93 1.28 -0.37
CA ALA A 24 11.13 2.69 -0.14
C ALA A 24 11.40 3.05 1.33
N ALA A 25 11.44 2.07 2.25
CA ALA A 25 11.73 2.30 3.66
C ALA A 25 12.99 3.18 3.84
N GLY A 26 12.87 4.25 4.63
CA GLY A 26 13.93 5.23 4.87
C GLY A 26 13.99 6.41 3.90
N LYS A 27 13.09 6.50 2.91
CA LYS A 27 13.02 7.64 1.97
C LYS A 27 12.09 8.74 2.46
N GLN A 28 12.43 10.00 2.19
CA GLN A 28 11.51 11.13 2.37
C GLN A 28 10.35 11.02 1.38
N THR A 29 9.14 10.98 1.90
CA THR A 29 7.93 10.62 1.16
C THR A 29 6.77 11.53 1.55
N THR A 30 6.03 11.99 0.54
CA THR A 30 4.72 12.60 0.77
C THR A 30 3.67 11.49 0.90
N PHE A 31 3.03 11.40 2.06
CA PHE A 31 1.93 10.47 2.31
C PHE A 31 0.59 11.11 1.94
N ILE A 32 -0.22 10.37 1.20
CA ILE A 32 -1.59 10.73 0.84
C ILE A 32 -2.50 9.62 1.34
N ARG A 33 -3.23 9.87 2.42
CA ARG A 33 -4.14 8.90 3.02
C ARG A 33 -5.57 9.24 2.65
N LEU A 34 -6.13 8.49 1.70
CA LEU A 34 -7.55 8.59 1.36
C LEU A 34 -8.41 8.02 2.49
N PHE A 35 -9.68 8.41 2.50
CA PHE A 35 -10.68 7.85 3.40
C PHE A 35 -11.50 6.77 2.68
N HIS A 36 -12.03 5.83 3.48
CA HIS A 36 -12.90 4.71 3.14
C HIS A 36 -12.18 3.39 2.80
N CYS A 37 -12.59 2.30 3.46
CA CYS A 37 -12.05 0.95 3.26
C CYS A 37 -13.18 -0.08 3.20
N ASN A 38 -13.02 -1.06 2.31
CA ASN A 38 -13.91 -2.23 2.15
C ASN A 38 -13.64 -3.37 3.15
N LEU A 39 -12.59 -3.26 3.96
CA LEU A 39 -12.17 -4.26 4.95
C LEU A 39 -12.27 -3.73 6.39
N ARG A 40 -12.38 -4.63 7.37
CA ARG A 40 -12.34 -4.39 8.82
C ARG A 40 -11.37 -5.36 9.48
N CYS A 41 -10.11 -5.27 9.06
CA CYS A 41 -9.05 -6.15 9.55
C CYS A 41 -8.93 -6.06 11.07
N VAL A 42 -8.74 -7.20 11.75
CA VAL A 42 -8.69 -7.29 13.22
C VAL A 42 -7.61 -6.40 13.84
N TRP A 43 -6.44 -6.30 13.19
CA TRP A 43 -5.28 -5.51 13.64
C TRP A 43 -5.08 -4.20 12.86
N CYS A 44 -6.15 -3.61 12.31
CA CYS A 44 -5.99 -2.35 11.60
C CYS A 44 -5.51 -1.24 12.56
N ASP A 45 -4.33 -0.68 12.29
CA ASP A 45 -3.76 0.47 13.03
C ASP A 45 -4.38 1.82 12.60
N THR A 46 -5.08 1.84 11.47
CA THR A 46 -5.62 3.06 10.86
C THR A 46 -7.16 3.06 10.86
N THR A 47 -7.79 2.68 11.97
CA THR A 47 -9.26 2.54 12.08
C THR A 47 -10.04 3.84 11.82
N TYR A 48 -9.38 4.99 11.96
CA TYR A 48 -9.92 6.31 11.66
C TYR A 48 -10.06 6.59 10.15
N SER A 49 -9.50 5.74 9.29
CA SER A 49 -9.59 5.86 7.83
C SER A 49 -10.86 5.28 7.20
N TYR A 50 -11.82 4.78 7.99
CA TYR A 50 -13.06 4.22 7.48
C TYR A 50 -14.24 4.38 8.45
N ALA A 51 -15.45 4.12 7.95
CA ALA A 51 -16.68 4.19 8.73
C ALA A 51 -16.63 3.26 9.96
N PRO A 52 -16.98 3.74 11.17
CA PRO A 52 -17.90 4.86 11.42
C PRO A 52 -17.25 6.26 11.50
N SER A 53 -15.93 6.37 11.35
CA SER A 53 -15.25 7.66 11.24
C SER A 53 -15.74 8.42 10.00
N LYS A 54 -15.36 9.69 9.89
CA LYS A 54 -15.66 10.55 8.73
C LYS A 54 -14.35 10.98 8.09
N PRO A 55 -14.34 11.35 6.80
CA PRO A 55 -13.18 12.03 6.22
C PRO A 55 -12.90 13.32 6.99
N GLU A 56 -11.62 13.63 7.15
CA GLU A 56 -11.17 14.87 7.80
C GLU A 56 -11.40 16.07 6.86
N PHE A 57 -11.21 15.86 5.56
CA PHE A 57 -11.51 16.84 4.52
C PHE A 57 -11.74 16.17 3.17
N GLU A 58 -12.24 16.95 2.22
CA GLU A 58 -12.28 16.60 0.81
C GLU A 58 -11.36 17.54 0.03
N ALA A 59 -10.74 17.04 -1.03
CA ALA A 59 -9.94 17.84 -1.93
C ALA A 59 -10.09 17.32 -3.36
N THR A 60 -10.08 18.24 -4.32
CA THR A 60 -9.96 17.92 -5.73
C THR A 60 -8.60 17.30 -6.04
N ILE A 61 -8.52 16.51 -7.10
CA ILE A 61 -7.26 15.92 -7.57
C ILE A 61 -6.21 17.00 -7.85
N GLU A 62 -6.60 18.15 -8.38
CA GLU A 62 -5.66 19.25 -8.62
C GLU A 62 -5.14 19.87 -7.31
N GLU A 63 -5.98 20.07 -6.30
CA GLU A 63 -5.53 20.56 -4.98
C GLU A 63 -4.55 19.59 -4.31
N ILE A 64 -4.81 18.28 -4.41
CA ILE A 64 -3.90 17.23 -3.93
C ILE A 64 -2.56 17.32 -4.66
N ALA A 65 -2.59 17.40 -6.00
CA ALA A 65 -1.39 17.47 -6.82
C ALA A 65 -0.57 18.74 -6.57
N GLU A 66 -1.22 19.88 -6.33
CA GLU A 66 -0.52 21.12 -6.01
C GLU A 66 0.15 21.05 -4.65
N LYS A 67 -0.53 20.51 -3.62
CA LYS A 67 0.10 20.29 -2.31
C LYS A 67 1.32 19.37 -2.41
N VAL A 68 1.24 18.31 -3.22
CA VAL A 68 2.38 17.42 -3.48
C VAL A 68 3.53 18.15 -4.18
N ARG A 69 3.23 19.01 -5.17
CA ARG A 69 4.23 19.85 -5.84
C ARG A 69 4.91 20.81 -4.86
N CYS A 70 4.16 21.42 -3.93
CA CYS A 70 4.73 22.30 -2.91
C CYS A 70 5.67 21.57 -1.94
N LEU A 71 5.35 20.32 -1.54
CA LEU A 71 6.21 19.52 -0.67
C LEU A 71 7.51 19.08 -1.36
N GLY A 72 7.47 18.83 -2.67
CA GLY A 72 8.68 18.65 -3.49
C GLY A 72 9.41 17.32 -3.32
N ASN A 73 8.87 16.36 -2.55
CA ASN A 73 9.46 15.03 -2.41
C ASN A 73 9.47 14.23 -3.72
N HIS A 74 10.49 13.38 -3.85
CA HIS A 74 10.62 12.46 -5.00
C HIS A 74 9.73 11.21 -4.89
N TYR A 75 9.31 10.86 -3.67
CA TYR A 75 8.50 9.68 -3.38
C TYR A 75 7.11 10.10 -2.89
N VAL A 76 6.10 9.37 -3.35
CA VAL A 76 4.72 9.50 -2.87
C VAL A 76 4.18 8.14 -2.47
N CYS A 77 3.64 8.05 -1.26
CA CYS A 77 2.85 6.91 -0.80
C CYS A 77 1.37 7.26 -0.93
N LEU A 78 0.67 6.59 -1.85
CA LEU A 78 -0.79 6.68 -1.95
C LEU A 78 -1.41 5.50 -1.20
N THR A 79 -2.12 5.79 -0.13
CA THR A 79 -2.66 4.81 0.81
C THR A 79 -4.05 5.26 1.30
N GLY A 80 -4.57 4.62 2.34
CA GLY A 80 -5.60 5.18 3.20
C GLY A 80 -7.01 4.69 2.93
N GLY A 81 -7.63 4.16 3.98
CA GLY A 81 -8.58 3.09 3.78
C GLY A 81 -8.08 2.19 2.65
N GLU A 82 -8.88 1.91 1.63
CA GLU A 82 -8.41 1.28 0.39
C GLU A 82 -8.29 2.34 -0.72
N PRO A 83 -7.09 2.76 -1.17
CA PRO A 83 -6.98 3.88 -2.10
C PRO A 83 -7.58 3.59 -3.47
N LEU A 84 -7.68 2.32 -3.89
CA LEU A 84 -8.24 1.95 -5.19
C LEU A 84 -9.78 1.85 -5.20
N ILE A 85 -10.43 2.00 -4.04
CA ILE A 85 -11.89 1.89 -3.91
C ILE A 85 -12.65 2.98 -4.69
N HIS A 86 -11.98 4.11 -4.99
CA HIS A 86 -12.56 5.24 -5.69
C HIS A 86 -12.46 5.15 -7.22
N GLY A 87 -11.97 4.02 -7.76
CA GLY A 87 -12.03 3.68 -9.18
C GLY A 87 -11.38 4.71 -10.09
N GLU A 88 -12.16 5.32 -11.00
CA GLU A 88 -11.67 6.33 -11.94
C GLU A 88 -11.06 7.55 -11.26
N LYS A 89 -11.53 7.93 -10.07
CA LYS A 89 -10.93 9.03 -9.31
C LYS A 89 -9.53 8.68 -8.80
N SER A 90 -9.31 7.44 -8.37
CA SER A 90 -7.98 6.95 -7.99
C SER A 90 -7.04 6.92 -9.20
N MET A 91 -7.54 6.46 -10.36
CA MET A 91 -6.78 6.48 -11.62
C MET A 91 -6.39 7.91 -12.03
N ALA A 92 -7.34 8.85 -11.93
CA ALA A 92 -7.12 10.26 -12.21
C ALA A 92 -6.07 10.89 -11.29
N LEU A 93 -6.10 10.59 -9.98
CA LEU A 93 -5.09 11.03 -9.04
C LEU A 93 -3.70 10.48 -9.38
N ILE A 94 -3.59 9.17 -9.63
CA ILE A 94 -2.32 8.52 -9.97
C ILE A 94 -1.73 9.11 -11.26
N ASP A 95 -2.54 9.28 -12.31
CA ASP A 95 -2.11 9.91 -13.56
C ASP A 95 -1.64 11.35 -13.35
N ARG A 96 -2.35 12.13 -12.53
CA ARG A 96 -1.99 13.52 -12.23
C ARG A 96 -0.66 13.61 -11.47
N LEU A 97 -0.48 12.77 -10.44
CA LEU A 97 0.75 12.72 -9.64
C LEU A 97 1.95 12.28 -10.48
N ALA A 98 1.79 11.25 -11.34
CA ALA A 98 2.89 10.75 -12.18
C ALA A 98 3.46 11.82 -13.13
N LYS A 99 2.63 12.79 -13.52
CA LYS A 99 2.99 13.95 -14.37
C LYS A 99 3.64 15.11 -13.61
N ILE A 100 3.85 15.00 -12.30
CA ILE A 100 4.66 15.96 -11.55
C ILE A 100 6.15 15.64 -11.80
N ASP A 101 6.91 16.64 -12.21
CA ASP A 101 8.28 16.45 -12.71
C ASP A 101 9.25 15.92 -11.65
N CYS A 102 9.15 16.40 -10.40
CA CYS A 102 10.03 15.96 -9.33
C CYS A 102 9.74 14.53 -8.85
N ILE A 103 8.56 13.97 -9.12
CA ILE A 103 8.20 12.63 -8.65
C ILE A 103 8.94 11.57 -9.45
N GLN A 104 9.57 10.66 -8.73
CA GLN A 104 10.31 9.51 -9.26
C GLN A 104 9.59 8.19 -8.96
N ASP A 105 8.89 8.10 -7.83
CA ASP A 105 8.21 6.89 -7.38
C ASP A 105 6.87 7.23 -6.71
N ILE A 106 5.83 6.54 -7.15
CA ILE A 106 4.49 6.52 -6.56
C ILE A 106 4.20 5.06 -6.25
N HIS A 107 4.22 4.71 -4.98
CA HIS A 107 3.79 3.40 -4.54
C HIS A 107 2.40 3.47 -3.96
N VAL A 108 1.53 2.61 -4.49
CA VAL A 108 0.14 2.52 -4.08
C VAL A 108 -0.02 1.33 -3.16
N GLU A 109 -0.28 1.58 -1.89
CA GLU A 109 -0.55 0.53 -0.90
C GLU A 109 -2.03 0.11 -0.96
N THR A 110 -2.29 -1.12 -1.41
CA THR A 110 -3.65 -1.65 -1.60
C THR A 110 -3.81 -2.97 -0.87
N ASN A 111 -5.01 -3.25 -0.38
CA ASN A 111 -5.32 -4.38 0.49
C ASN A 111 -5.58 -5.71 -0.22
N GLY A 112 -5.40 -5.76 -1.55
CA GLY A 112 -5.57 -6.99 -2.34
C GLY A 112 -7.02 -7.44 -2.58
N ALA A 113 -8.02 -6.72 -2.08
CA ALA A 113 -9.44 -7.02 -2.29
C ALA A 113 -10.07 -6.26 -3.49
N ILE A 114 -9.27 -5.44 -4.20
CA ILE A 114 -9.67 -4.77 -5.44
C ILE A 114 -8.91 -5.40 -6.61
N LEU A 115 -9.60 -5.67 -7.72
CA LEU A 115 -8.97 -6.20 -8.95
C LEU A 115 -8.08 -5.11 -9.57
N LEU A 116 -6.78 -5.40 -9.72
CA LEU A 116 -5.79 -4.42 -10.19
C LEU A 116 -5.83 -4.18 -11.71
N LYS A 117 -6.54 -5.03 -12.47
CA LYS A 117 -6.52 -5.01 -13.94
C LYS A 117 -6.77 -3.63 -14.57
N PRO A 118 -7.75 -2.81 -14.14
CA PRO A 118 -7.94 -1.47 -14.69
C PRO A 118 -6.74 -0.55 -14.47
N PHE A 119 -6.14 -0.60 -13.27
CA PHE A 119 -5.00 0.22 -12.89
C PHE A 119 -3.71 -0.22 -13.59
N ILE A 120 -3.49 -1.53 -13.72
CA ILE A 120 -2.36 -2.08 -14.48
C ILE A 120 -2.47 -1.73 -15.96
N ASN A 121 -3.68 -1.79 -16.54
CA ASN A 121 -3.90 -1.35 -17.92
C ASN A 121 -3.59 0.14 -18.08
N MET A 122 -4.05 1.00 -17.17
CA MET A 122 -3.72 2.42 -17.17
C MET A 122 -2.20 2.65 -17.07
N ARG A 123 -1.51 1.95 -16.15
CA ARG A 123 -0.05 2.02 -15.99
C ARG A 123 0.67 1.70 -17.31
N ARG A 124 0.26 0.65 -18.01
CA ARG A 124 0.89 0.18 -19.26
C ARG A 124 0.65 1.09 -20.47
N LEU A 125 -0.36 1.97 -20.41
CA LEU A 125 -0.68 2.89 -21.51
C LEU A 125 0.19 4.15 -21.56
N SER A 126 0.99 4.41 -20.52
CA SER A 126 1.85 5.59 -20.44
C SER A 126 3.22 5.22 -19.90
N THR A 127 4.27 5.46 -20.67
CA THR A 127 5.66 5.22 -20.22
C THR A 127 6.00 6.00 -18.95
N ILE A 128 5.46 7.22 -18.80
CA ILE A 128 5.65 8.04 -17.59
C ILE A 128 5.06 7.34 -16.37
N ILE A 129 3.82 6.84 -16.49
CA ILE A 129 3.14 6.14 -15.39
C ILE A 129 3.83 4.81 -15.12
N SER A 130 4.14 4.03 -16.17
CA SER A 130 4.83 2.75 -16.06
C SER A 130 6.13 2.84 -15.27
N ASN A 131 6.93 3.88 -15.48
CA ASN A 131 8.22 4.04 -14.83
C ASN A 131 8.13 4.56 -13.39
N LYS A 132 7.03 5.22 -13.02
CA LYS A 132 6.89 5.88 -11.72
C LYS A 132 5.95 5.14 -10.77
N VAL A 133 4.98 4.37 -11.27
CA VAL A 133 3.89 3.82 -10.44
C VAL A 133 4.06 2.32 -10.19
N ARG A 134 4.13 1.92 -8.93
CA ARG A 134 4.12 0.50 -8.50
C ARG A 134 3.04 0.23 -7.46
N PHE A 135 2.59 -1.01 -7.38
CA PHE A 135 1.60 -1.45 -6.40
C PHE A 135 2.27 -2.28 -5.31
N ILE A 136 1.94 -1.97 -4.07
CA ILE A 136 2.25 -2.80 -2.91
C ILE A 136 0.94 -3.47 -2.50
N MET A 137 0.76 -4.71 -2.92
CA MET A 137 -0.42 -5.50 -2.60
C MET A 137 -0.23 -6.19 -1.25
N ASP A 138 -0.93 -5.71 -0.23
CA ASP A 138 -1.00 -6.33 1.09
C ASP A 138 -2.09 -7.39 1.12
N PHE A 139 -1.70 -8.65 0.87
CA PHE A 139 -2.60 -9.78 0.84
C PHE A 139 -2.99 -10.20 2.27
N LYS A 140 -4.28 -10.10 2.58
CA LYS A 140 -4.79 -10.35 3.94
C LYS A 140 -4.91 -11.86 4.22
N LEU A 141 -4.23 -12.29 5.28
CA LEU A 141 -4.17 -13.68 5.75
C LEU A 141 -5.32 -14.01 6.72
N PRO A 142 -5.55 -15.29 7.09
CA PRO A 142 -6.71 -15.70 7.87
C PRO A 142 -6.96 -14.88 9.14
N ASP A 143 -5.90 -14.60 9.92
CA ASP A 143 -6.10 -13.95 11.22
C ASP A 143 -6.60 -12.50 11.06
N SER A 144 -6.48 -11.92 9.86
CA SER A 144 -6.99 -10.56 9.57
C SER A 144 -8.51 -10.52 9.63
N GLY A 145 -9.16 -11.68 9.51
CA GLY A 145 -10.60 -11.83 9.34
C GLY A 145 -11.10 -11.59 7.91
N GLU A 146 -10.23 -11.19 6.98
CA GLU A 146 -10.63 -10.63 5.68
C GLU A 146 -10.13 -11.40 4.45
N MET A 147 -9.40 -12.50 4.65
CA MET A 147 -8.82 -13.31 3.56
C MET A 147 -9.83 -13.73 2.47
N LYS A 148 -11.08 -13.99 2.84
CA LYS A 148 -12.13 -14.42 1.90
C LYS A 148 -12.45 -13.37 0.82
N LYS A 149 -12.08 -12.11 1.03
CA LYS A 149 -12.31 -11.01 0.07
C LYS A 149 -11.13 -10.80 -0.89
N MET A 150 -10.03 -11.53 -0.71
CA MET A 150 -8.83 -11.34 -1.52
C MET A 150 -9.02 -11.77 -2.98
N VAL A 151 -8.47 -10.99 -3.91
CA VAL A 151 -8.55 -11.24 -5.34
C VAL A 151 -7.26 -11.92 -5.82
N TYR A 152 -7.29 -13.25 -5.93
CA TYR A 152 -6.14 -14.06 -6.34
C TYR A 152 -5.67 -13.77 -7.77
N GLU A 153 -6.54 -13.29 -8.66
CA GLU A 153 -6.15 -12.91 -10.03
C GLU A 153 -5.09 -11.79 -10.04
N ASN A 154 -4.98 -11.01 -8.96
CA ASN A 154 -3.96 -9.97 -8.86
C ASN A 154 -2.53 -10.52 -8.96
N PHE A 155 -2.26 -11.74 -8.49
CA PHE A 155 -0.93 -12.36 -8.62
C PHE A 155 -0.47 -12.50 -10.09
N ASP A 156 -1.42 -12.66 -11.03
CA ASP A 156 -1.13 -12.77 -12.46
C ASP A 156 -0.86 -11.42 -13.14
N LEU A 157 -1.21 -10.32 -12.47
CA LEU A 157 -1.16 -8.97 -13.02
C LEU A 157 0.12 -8.20 -12.64
N LEU A 158 0.70 -8.53 -11.48
CA LEU A 158 1.89 -7.88 -10.94
C LEU A 158 3.16 -8.22 -11.76
N ASP A 159 4.13 -7.32 -11.73
CA ASP A 159 5.46 -7.50 -12.32
C ASP A 159 6.59 -7.16 -11.33
N GLU A 160 7.85 -7.12 -11.80
CA GLU A 160 9.05 -7.05 -10.94
C GLU A 160 9.18 -5.74 -10.13
N GLN A 161 8.50 -4.67 -10.54
CA GLN A 161 8.50 -3.40 -9.79
C GLN A 161 7.46 -3.38 -8.67
N ASP A 162 6.51 -4.32 -8.68
CA ASP A 162 5.47 -4.42 -7.67
C ASP A 162 5.93 -5.22 -6.45
N GLU A 163 5.18 -5.10 -5.36
CA GLU A 163 5.47 -5.75 -4.08
C GLU A 163 4.24 -6.50 -3.58
N ILE A 164 4.47 -7.64 -2.94
CA ILE A 164 3.43 -8.46 -2.31
C ILE A 164 3.77 -8.56 -0.84
N LYS A 165 2.96 -7.92 0.00
CA LYS A 165 3.12 -7.84 1.44
C LYS A 165 2.19 -8.82 2.12
N PHE A 166 2.75 -9.61 3.03
CA PHE A 166 2.01 -10.47 3.96
C PHE A 166 2.27 -9.99 5.38
N VAL A 167 1.22 -9.63 6.12
CA VAL A 167 1.32 -9.28 7.54
C VAL A 167 1.06 -10.53 8.37
N ILE A 168 2.08 -11.02 9.06
CA ILE A 168 2.10 -12.32 9.74
C ILE A 168 1.74 -12.13 11.22
N GLY A 169 0.56 -12.58 11.62
CA GLY A 169 0.11 -12.54 13.01
C GLY A 169 0.53 -13.75 13.83
N THR A 170 0.50 -14.94 13.22
CA THR A 170 0.74 -16.22 13.90
C THR A 170 1.51 -17.22 13.03
N GLU A 171 1.79 -18.40 13.59
CA GLU A 171 2.29 -19.55 12.83
C GLU A 171 1.29 -20.00 11.74
N HIS A 172 -0.01 -19.88 11.99
CA HIS A 172 -1.03 -20.26 11.02
C HIS A 172 -0.97 -19.34 9.79
N ASP A 173 -0.94 -18.03 10.01
CA ASP A 173 -0.74 -17.03 8.95
C ASP A 173 0.54 -17.29 8.15
N PHE A 174 1.66 -17.58 8.82
CA PHE A 174 2.93 -17.86 8.13
C PHE A 174 2.82 -19.06 7.19
N ASN A 175 2.25 -20.17 7.66
CA ASN A 175 2.09 -21.37 6.85
C ASN A 175 1.16 -21.13 5.65
N ILE A 176 0.05 -20.42 5.85
CA ILE A 176 -0.86 -20.07 4.77
C ILE A 176 -0.22 -19.11 3.76
N ALA A 177 0.60 -18.14 4.21
CA ALA A 177 1.35 -17.28 3.32
C ALA A 177 2.29 -18.09 2.42
N MET A 178 2.99 -19.08 2.97
CA MET A 178 3.86 -19.97 2.20
C MET A 178 3.07 -20.78 1.16
N GLU A 179 1.92 -21.35 1.52
CA GLU A 179 1.04 -22.07 0.58
C GLU A 179 0.55 -21.17 -0.55
N ILE A 180 0.16 -19.94 -0.24
CA ILE A 180 -0.28 -18.96 -1.24
C ILE A 180 0.86 -18.62 -2.18
N ILE A 181 2.06 -18.37 -1.65
CA ILE A 181 3.24 -18.08 -2.44
C ILE A 181 3.52 -19.26 -3.38
N ASP A 182 3.61 -20.49 -2.88
CA ASP A 182 3.94 -21.65 -3.71
C ASP A 182 2.92 -21.90 -4.83
N LYS A 183 1.65 -21.53 -4.60
CA LYS A 183 0.56 -21.76 -5.56
C LYS A 183 0.34 -20.60 -6.55
N HIS A 184 0.52 -19.36 -6.12
CA HIS A 184 0.07 -18.18 -6.87
C HIS A 184 1.18 -17.20 -7.23
N TYR A 185 2.28 -17.17 -6.49
CA TYR A 185 3.35 -16.19 -6.74
C TYR A 185 4.00 -16.41 -8.10
N LYS A 186 4.24 -15.30 -8.81
CA LYS A 186 4.90 -15.29 -10.12
C LYS A 186 6.01 -14.25 -10.20
N LYS A 187 5.71 -13.00 -9.81
CA LYS A 187 6.58 -11.84 -9.90
C LYS A 187 6.36 -10.87 -8.75
N GLY A 188 7.26 -9.91 -8.63
CA GLY A 188 7.22 -8.86 -7.62
C GLY A 188 7.97 -9.26 -6.36
N ARG A 189 8.24 -8.29 -5.50
CA ARG A 189 9.02 -8.52 -4.28
C ARG A 189 8.14 -9.11 -3.19
N LEU A 190 8.54 -10.25 -2.63
CA LEU A 190 7.86 -10.85 -1.48
C LEU A 190 8.31 -10.17 -0.18
N LEU A 191 7.36 -9.60 0.54
CA LEU A 191 7.56 -8.96 1.84
C LEU A 191 6.77 -9.69 2.91
N MET A 192 7.40 -9.90 4.07
CA MET A 192 6.72 -10.36 5.27
C MET A 192 6.93 -9.36 6.40
N SER A 193 5.82 -8.89 6.97
CA SER A 193 5.81 -7.92 8.08
C SER A 193 5.18 -8.52 9.32
N PRO A 194 5.63 -8.20 10.54
CA PRO A 194 5.00 -8.71 11.75
C PRO A 194 3.73 -7.93 12.10
N VAL A 195 2.72 -8.62 12.65
CA VAL A 195 1.77 -7.96 13.58
C VAL A 195 2.51 -7.72 14.89
N TRP A 196 2.69 -6.46 15.29
CA TRP A 196 3.57 -6.10 16.41
C TRP A 196 3.17 -6.74 17.75
N GLU A 197 1.88 -6.91 17.96
CA GLU A 197 1.30 -7.41 19.21
C GLU A 197 1.45 -8.92 19.36
N THR A 198 1.53 -9.67 18.26
CA THR A 198 1.47 -11.15 18.29
C THR A 198 2.66 -11.83 17.62
N MET A 199 3.46 -11.11 16.84
CA MET A 199 4.63 -11.61 16.12
C MET A 199 5.81 -10.69 16.35
N THR A 200 6.76 -11.07 17.21
CA THR A 200 7.96 -10.24 17.39
C THR A 200 8.80 -10.24 16.10
N PRO A 201 9.52 -9.15 15.78
CA PRO A 201 10.45 -9.12 14.65
C PRO A 201 11.46 -10.28 14.67
N ALA A 202 11.98 -10.63 15.86
CA ALA A 202 12.93 -11.72 16.01
C ALA A 202 12.30 -13.09 15.65
N ASP A 203 11.04 -13.32 16.02
CA ASP A 203 10.36 -14.57 15.71
C ASP A 203 10.00 -14.66 14.23
N LEU A 204 9.56 -13.57 13.60
CA LEU A 204 9.37 -13.54 12.15
C LEU A 204 10.67 -13.84 11.39
N VAL A 205 11.79 -13.23 11.80
CA VAL A 205 13.12 -13.50 11.21
C VAL A 205 13.47 -14.98 11.34
N LYS A 206 13.29 -15.60 12.51
CA LYS A 206 13.53 -17.05 12.68
C LYS A 206 12.68 -17.87 11.72
N LYS A 207 11.39 -17.55 11.56
CA LYS A 207 10.49 -18.26 10.63
C LYS A 207 10.98 -18.16 9.19
N VAL A 208 11.31 -16.96 8.71
CA VAL A 208 11.82 -16.75 7.35
C VAL A 208 13.16 -17.48 7.14
N LEU A 209 14.06 -17.46 8.11
CA LEU A 209 15.32 -18.21 8.03
C LEU A 209 15.09 -19.73 7.96
N ASN A 210 14.11 -20.24 8.72
CA ASN A 210 13.77 -21.66 8.77
C ASN A 210 13.05 -22.17 7.51
N SER A 211 12.29 -21.32 6.80
CA SER A 211 11.60 -21.70 5.56
C SER A 211 12.55 -21.98 4.40
N ARG A 212 13.82 -21.56 4.51
CA ARG A 212 14.89 -21.67 3.50
C ARG A 212 14.61 -20.90 2.18
N ARG A 213 13.50 -20.16 2.07
CA ARG A 213 13.26 -19.23 0.96
C ARG A 213 14.23 -18.04 1.05
N LYS A 214 14.84 -17.67 -0.07
CA LYS A 214 15.87 -16.61 -0.15
C LYS A 214 15.38 -15.32 -0.80
N ASP A 215 14.18 -15.36 -1.34
CA ASP A 215 13.48 -14.31 -2.06
C ASP A 215 12.47 -13.55 -1.20
N ILE A 216 12.29 -13.95 0.07
CA ILE A 216 11.47 -13.23 1.05
C ILE A 216 12.30 -12.17 1.74
N GLN A 217 11.87 -10.92 1.66
CA GLN A 217 12.41 -9.81 2.45
C GLN A 217 11.57 -9.63 3.72
N VAL A 218 12.23 -9.66 4.88
CA VAL A 218 11.59 -9.23 6.14
C VAL A 218 11.41 -7.71 6.08
N ASN A 219 10.17 -7.27 6.22
CA ASN A 219 9.75 -5.88 6.15
C ASN A 219 9.33 -5.41 7.55
N LEU A 220 10.12 -4.54 8.16
CA LEU A 220 9.79 -3.97 9.46
C LEU A 220 9.09 -2.63 9.28
N GLN A 221 8.13 -2.34 10.15
CA GLN A 221 7.44 -1.05 10.18
C GLN A 221 8.29 -0.05 10.97
N ILE A 222 9.33 0.53 10.35
CA ILE A 222 10.34 1.33 11.06
C ILE A 222 9.73 2.56 11.74
N HIS A 223 8.62 3.09 11.21
CA HIS A 223 7.89 4.21 11.79
C HIS A 223 7.41 3.92 13.23
N LYS A 224 7.05 2.67 13.56
CA LYS A 224 6.65 2.26 14.92
C LYS A 224 7.81 2.20 15.91
N ILE A 225 9.05 2.28 15.43
CA ILE A 225 10.28 2.36 16.25
C ILE A 225 10.64 3.81 16.51
N ILE A 226 10.40 4.70 15.53
CA ILE A 226 10.77 6.12 15.58
C ILE A 226 9.76 6.91 16.43
N TRP A 227 8.47 6.64 16.24
CA TRP A 227 7.37 7.37 16.88
C TRP A 227 6.52 6.45 17.75
N ASP A 228 5.81 7.05 18.72
CA ASP A 228 4.78 6.32 19.45
C ASP A 228 3.71 5.83 18.46
N PRO A 229 3.26 4.55 18.52
CA PRO A 229 2.30 3.99 17.57
C PRO A 229 0.96 4.73 17.44
N GLN A 230 0.60 5.57 18.42
CA GLN A 230 -0.61 6.39 18.38
C GLN A 230 -0.40 7.77 17.74
N THR A 231 0.85 8.12 17.42
CA THR A 231 1.18 9.40 16.79
C THR A 231 0.68 9.40 15.34
N ARG A 232 0.02 10.49 14.93
CA ARG A 232 -0.49 10.69 13.57
C ARG A 232 0.31 11.78 12.85
N GLY A 233 0.34 11.73 11.52
CA GLY A 233 1.00 12.73 10.70
C GLY A 233 2.51 12.84 10.93
N VAL A 234 3.15 11.72 11.28
CA VAL A 234 4.59 11.62 11.55
C VAL A 234 5.27 10.62 10.67
#